data_AF-A0A821JG19-F1
#
_entry.id   AF-A0A821JG19-F1
#
_cell.length_a   1.000
_cell.length_b   1.000
_cell.length_c   1.000
_cell.angle_alpha   90.00
_cell.angle_beta   90.00
_cell.angle_gamma   90.00
#
_symmetry.space_group_name_H-M   'P 1'
#
loop_
_entity.id
_entity.type
_entity.pdbx_description
1 polymer ?
#
loop_
_entity_poly.entity_id
_entity_poly.type
_entity_poly.pdbx_seq_one_letter_code
_entity_poly.pdbx_strand_id
1 'polypeptide(L)'
;FLLIKQDDKFHAYSSKCCHYKLPLAKGVLINNRLRCFAHGACFRVDTGDIEDHPGHSHLPKYNVEIVDDQVILVARPQDLEKWERSKIPDDLVVESRPVVAIIGAGA
;
A
#
# COMPACT_ATOMS: atom_id res chain seq x y z
N PHE A 1 -8.79 -8.20 4.72
CA PHE A 1 -8.54 -6.74 4.76
C PHE A 1 -7.75 -6.38 6.00
N LEU A 2 -6.99 -5.29 5.98
CA LEU A 2 -6.35 -4.66 7.13
C LEU A 2 -7.04 -3.30 7.34
N LEU A 3 -7.56 -3.06 8.54
CA LEU A 3 -8.11 -1.77 8.94
C LEU A 3 -7.13 -1.08 9.88
N ILE A 4 -6.82 0.18 9.60
CA ILE A 4 -5.93 1.02 10.40
C ILE A 4 -6.73 2.21 10.89
N LYS A 5 -6.77 2.43 12.21
CA LYS A 5 -7.26 3.67 12.82
C LYS A 5 -6.07 4.52 13.22
N GLN A 6 -5.94 5.71 12.63
CA GLN A 6 -4.89 6.68 12.96
C GLN A 6 -5.46 8.09 12.87
N ASP A 7 -5.17 8.94 13.85
CA ASP A 7 -5.63 10.33 13.89
C ASP A 7 -7.15 10.47 13.66
N ASP A 8 -7.92 9.58 14.29
CA ASP A 8 -9.38 9.42 14.17
C ASP A 8 -9.92 9.16 12.76
N LYS A 9 -9.04 8.77 11.83
CA LYS A 9 -9.40 8.31 10.48
C LYS A 9 -9.22 6.80 10.35
N PHE A 10 -10.07 6.20 9.53
CA PHE A 10 -9.98 4.78 9.18
C PHE A 10 -9.46 4.62 7.76
N HIS A 11 -8.48 3.73 7.62
CA HIS A 11 -7.88 3.37 6.34
C HIS A 11 -7.99 1.86 6.15
N ALA A 12 -8.47 1.42 5.00
CA ALA A 12 -8.59 0.00 4.68
C ALA A 12 -7.65 -0.39 3.54
N TYR A 13 -6.93 -1.49 3.76
CA TYR A 13 -5.96 -2.03 2.83
C TYR A 13 -6.10 -3.54 2.64
N SER A 14 -5.38 -4.10 1.67
CA SER A 14 -5.20 -5.55 1.58
C SER A 14 -4.49 -6.07 2.84
N SER A 15 -4.90 -7.24 3.36
CA SER A 15 -4.37 -7.77 4.63
C SER A 15 -2.95 -8.31 4.55
N LYS A 16 -2.42 -8.48 3.34
CA LYS A 16 -1.17 -9.16 3.07
C LYS A 16 -0.14 -8.19 2.50
N CYS A 17 1.13 -8.41 2.80
CA CYS A 17 2.23 -7.64 2.24
C CYS A 17 2.38 -7.94 0.75
N CYS A 18 2.66 -6.93 -0.08
CA CYS A 18 2.87 -7.13 -1.51
C CYS A 18 4.14 -7.93 -1.86
N HIS A 19 5.07 -8.06 -0.91
CA HIS A 19 6.30 -8.88 -1.02
C HIS A 19 5.97 -10.38 -0.95
N TYR A 20 5.98 -11.00 0.23
CA TYR A 20 5.68 -12.43 0.42
C TYR A 20 4.33 -12.72 1.06
N LYS A 21 3.37 -11.81 0.87
CA LYS A 21 1.97 -12.14 1.10
C LYS A 21 1.66 -12.49 2.58
N LEU A 22 2.56 -12.07 3.48
CA LEU A 22 2.50 -12.24 4.93
C LEU A 22 1.53 -11.23 5.56
N PRO A 23 0.91 -11.57 6.70
CA PRO A 23 -0.13 -10.74 7.31
C PRO A 23 0.43 -9.42 7.85
N LEU A 24 -0.05 -8.30 7.31
CA LEU A 24 0.35 -6.96 7.75
C LEU A 24 -0.24 -6.58 9.11
N ALA A 25 -1.28 -7.28 9.56
CA ALA A 25 -1.83 -7.11 10.90
C ALA A 25 -0.83 -7.45 12.02
N LYS A 26 0.25 -8.19 11.72
CA LYS A 26 1.37 -8.43 12.63
C LYS A 26 2.47 -7.37 12.55
N GLY A 27 2.32 -6.39 11.64
CA GLY A 27 3.27 -5.32 11.42
C GLY A 27 3.26 -4.26 12.53
N VAL A 28 4.09 -3.24 12.34
CA VAL A 28 4.21 -2.10 13.26
C VAL A 28 3.69 -0.84 12.57
N LEU A 29 2.83 -0.09 13.26
CA LEU A 29 2.36 1.23 12.84
C LEU A 29 3.09 2.30 13.64
N ILE A 30 3.85 3.16 12.97
CA ILE A 30 4.57 4.27 13.60
C ILE A 30 4.69 5.44 12.62
N ASN A 31 4.47 6.67 13.09
CA ASN A 31 4.64 7.89 12.29
C ASN A 31 3.98 7.82 10.89
N ASN A 32 2.71 7.40 10.81
CA ASN A 32 1.97 7.27 9.54
C ASN A 32 2.57 6.23 8.55
N ARG A 33 3.33 5.28 9.08
CA ARG A 33 3.99 4.22 8.31
C ARG A 33 3.66 2.86 8.88
N LEU A 34 3.17 1.98 8.01
CA LEU A 34 2.96 0.57 8.29
C LEU A 34 4.20 -0.21 7.84
N ARG A 35 4.92 -0.83 8.76
CA ARG A 35 6.08 -1.68 8.47
C ARG A 35 5.73 -3.15 8.64
N CYS A 36 5.98 -3.94 7.60
CA CYS A 36 5.82 -5.39 7.64
C CYS A 36 6.83 -6.01 8.62
N PHE A 37 6.34 -6.87 9.53
CA PHE A 37 7.15 -7.48 10.59
C PHE A 37 8.26 -8.41 10.09
N ALA A 38 8.11 -8.97 8.89
CA ALA A 38 9.01 -10.03 8.41
C ALA A 38 10.31 -9.49 7.82
N HIS A 39 10.20 -8.61 6.81
CA HIS A 39 11.35 -8.11 6.04
C HIS A 39 11.38 -6.59 5.95
N GLY A 40 10.58 -5.89 6.78
CA GLY A 40 10.65 -4.45 6.90
C GLY A 40 10.02 -3.62 5.77
N ALA A 41 9.35 -4.22 4.77
CA ALA A 41 8.65 -3.45 3.73
C ALA A 41 7.73 -2.39 4.37
N CYS A 42 7.85 -1.14 3.93
CA CYS A 42 7.19 -0.01 4.58
C CYS A 42 6.21 0.68 3.63
N PHE A 43 5.03 1.01 4.15
CA PHE A 43 3.95 1.63 3.40
C PHE A 43 3.42 2.87 4.11
N ARG A 44 3.13 3.94 3.39
CA ARG A 44 2.49 5.15 3.93
C ARG A 44 1.02 4.88 4.18
N VAL A 45 0.50 5.19 5.38
CA VAL A 45 -0.88 4.87 5.74
C VAL A 45 -1.92 5.77 5.08
N ASP A 46 -1.57 6.98 4.64
CA ASP A 46 -2.50 7.83 3.90
C ASP A 46 -2.84 7.29 2.51
N THR A 47 -1.83 6.79 1.78
CA THR A 47 -1.96 6.44 0.36
C THR A 47 -1.83 4.94 0.07
N GLY A 48 -1.18 4.19 0.95
CA GLY A 48 -0.80 2.79 0.71
C GLY A 48 0.47 2.62 -0.12
N ASP A 49 1.13 3.72 -0.51
CA ASP A 49 2.34 3.67 -1.33
C ASP A 49 3.53 3.10 -0.56
N ILE A 50 4.47 2.53 -1.30
CA ILE A 50 5.73 2.04 -0.74
C ILE A 50 6.64 3.21 -0.40
N GLU A 51 7.18 3.16 0.81
CA GLU A 51 8.19 4.08 1.31
C GLU A 51 9.56 3.40 1.44
N ASP A 52 9.60 2.08 1.61
CA ASP A 52 10.83 1.32 1.83
C ASP A 52 10.74 -0.09 1.21
N HIS A 53 11.85 -0.58 0.67
CA HIS A 53 11.97 -1.92 0.08
C HIS A 53 11.82 -3.00 1.20
N PRO A 54 11.46 -4.27 0.93
CA PRO A 54 11.18 -4.98 -0.32
C PRO A 54 9.73 -4.95 -0.82
N GLY A 55 8.95 -3.93 -0.46
CA GLY A 55 7.65 -3.75 -1.11
C GLY A 55 7.81 -3.54 -2.62
N HIS A 56 7.13 -4.31 -3.46
CA HIS A 56 7.19 -4.18 -4.92
C HIS A 56 5.96 -3.49 -5.55
N SER A 57 4.85 -3.36 -4.82
CA SER A 57 3.67 -2.58 -5.20
C SER A 57 3.05 -1.81 -4.02
N HIS A 58 2.28 -0.75 -4.29
CA HIS A 58 1.41 -0.14 -3.29
C HIS A 58 0.41 -1.17 -2.74
N LEU A 59 -0.10 -0.93 -1.54
CA LEU A 59 -1.19 -1.71 -0.96
C LEU A 59 -2.51 -1.28 -1.60
N PRO A 60 -3.31 -2.20 -2.17
CA PRO A 60 -4.66 -1.88 -2.60
C PRO A 60 -5.46 -1.29 -1.45
N LYS A 61 -6.01 -0.09 -1.69
CA LYS A 61 -6.80 0.69 -0.75
C LYS A 61 -8.28 0.48 -1.05
N TYR A 62 -9.08 0.35 0.00
CA TYR A 62 -10.53 0.21 -0.09
C TYR A 62 -11.21 1.42 0.53
N ASN A 63 -12.40 1.77 0.02
CA ASN A 63 -13.19 2.84 0.61
C ASN A 63 -13.72 2.41 1.97
N VAL A 64 -13.76 3.36 2.89
CA VAL A 64 -14.29 3.18 4.23
C VAL A 64 -15.34 4.25 4.47
N GLU A 65 -16.50 3.83 4.94
CA GLU A 65 -17.61 4.68 5.36
C GLU A 65 -17.91 4.41 6.83
N ILE A 66 -18.28 5.45 7.57
CA ILE A 66 -18.67 5.35 8.98
C ILE A 66 -20.16 5.70 9.05
N VAL A 67 -20.98 4.74 9.46
CA VAL A 67 -22.43 4.90 9.58
C VAL A 67 -22.85 4.37 10.94
N ASP A 68 -23.49 5.20 11.77
CA ASP A 68 -23.99 4.82 13.10
C ASP A 68 -22.94 4.08 13.95
N ASP A 69 -21.73 4.65 14.06
CA ASP A 69 -20.56 4.08 14.75
C ASP A 69 -20.03 2.75 14.19
N GLN A 70 -20.51 2.31 13.03
CA GLN A 70 -20.02 1.13 12.32
C GLN A 70 -19.07 1.52 11.20
N VAL A 71 -17.94 0.80 11.10
CA VAL A 71 -16.97 0.96 10.03
C VAL A 71 -17.31 -0.02 8.90
N ILE A 72 -17.75 0.52 7.76
CA ILE A 72 -18.16 -0.25 6.59
C ILE A 72 -17.06 -0.14 5.53
N LEU A 73 -16.57 -1.29 5.06
CA LEU A 73 -15.61 -1.37 3.97
C LEU A 73 -16.37 -1.59 2.66
N VAL A 74 -16.23 -0.65 1.73
CA VAL A 74 -16.84 -0.73 0.40
C VAL A 74 -15.78 -1.15 -0.62
N ALA A 75 -16.02 -2.29 -1.25
CA ALA A 75 -15.17 -2.81 -2.33
C ALA A 75 -16.05 -3.41 -3.41
N ARG A 76 -15.72 -3.16 -4.69
CA ARG A 76 -16.35 -3.90 -5.79
C ARG A 76 -15.67 -5.26 -5.91
N PRO A 77 -16.38 -6.31 -6.36
CA PRO A 77 -15.77 -7.62 -6.56
C PRO A 77 -14.47 -7.58 -7.38
N GLN A 78 -14.41 -6.73 -8.42
CA GLN A 78 -13.21 -6.57 -9.25
C GLN A 78 -12.00 -6.00 -8.49
N ASP A 79 -12.23 -5.20 -7.44
CA ASP A 79 -11.18 -4.62 -6.59
C ASP A 79 -10.57 -5.68 -5.65
N LEU A 80 -11.21 -6.85 -5.51
CA LEU A 80 -10.72 -7.99 -4.72
C LEU A 80 -9.84 -8.93 -5.54
N GLU A 81 -10.01 -8.93 -6.87
CA GLU A 81 -9.26 -9.77 -7.80
C GLU A 81 -7.91 -9.13 -8.19
N LYS A 82 -7.85 -7.79 -8.25
CA LYS A 82 -6.65 -7.04 -8.61
C LYS A 82 -5.75 -6.85 -7.40
N TRP A 83 -4.73 -7.70 -7.30
CA TRP A 83 -3.71 -7.59 -6.25
C TRP A 83 -2.29 -7.34 -6.76
N GLU A 84 -2.16 -7.21 -8.08
CA GLU A 84 -0.90 -6.88 -8.75
C GLU A 84 -0.84 -5.40 -9.14
N ARG A 85 0.39 -4.90 -9.21
CA ARG A 85 0.69 -3.55 -9.65
C ARG A 85 0.00 -3.33 -11.00
N SER A 86 -0.83 -2.29 -11.11
CA SER A 86 -1.24 -1.83 -12.44
C SER A 86 0.04 -1.50 -13.20
N LYS A 87 0.27 -2.18 -14.34
CA LYS A 87 1.38 -1.85 -15.22
C LYS A 87 1.28 -0.35 -15.53
N ILE A 88 2.41 0.34 -15.50
CA ILE A 88 2.48 1.69 -16.07
C ILE A 88 2.03 1.53 -17.53
N PRO A 89 1.01 2.26 -17.99
CA PRO A 89 0.57 2.19 -19.37
C PRO A 89 1.76 2.41 -20.30
N ASP A 90 1.94 1.53 -21.30
CA ASP A 90 3.06 1.60 -22.25
C ASP A 90 3.07 2.93 -23.05
N ASP A 91 1.94 3.65 -23.04
CA ASP A 91 1.68 4.91 -23.75
C ASP A 91 1.86 6.16 -22.88
N LEU A 92 2.40 6.05 -21.66
CA LEU A 92 2.69 7.21 -20.82
C LEU A 92 3.80 8.05 -21.48
N VAL A 93 3.41 9.12 -22.16
CA VAL A 93 4.33 10.08 -22.78
C VAL A 93 5.05 10.86 -21.69
N VAL A 94 6.23 10.39 -21.30
CA VAL A 94 7.13 11.13 -20.42
C VAL A 94 7.88 12.12 -21.30
N GLU A 95 7.70 13.42 -21.07
CA GLU A 95 8.51 14.45 -21.73
C GLU A 95 10.01 14.13 -21.59
N SER A 96 10.70 14.04 -22.73
CA SER A 96 12.10 13.63 -22.82
C SER A 96 13.04 14.72 -22.31
N ARG A 97 13.14 14.84 -20.99
CA ARG A 97 14.26 15.52 -20.32
C ARG A 97 15.37 14.50 -20.04
N PRO A 98 16.65 14.91 -19.94
CA PRO A 98 17.72 13.98 -19.58
C PRO A 98 17.42 13.35 -18.21
N VAL A 99 17.11 12.06 -18.22
CA VAL A 99 16.90 11.24 -17.01
C VAL A 99 18.20 10.53 -16.70
N VAL A 100 18.81 10.85 -15.57
CA VAL A 100 19.95 10.11 -15.03
C VAL A 100 19.42 9.15 -13.97
N ALA A 101 19.61 7.85 -14.17
CA ALA A 101 19.33 6.83 -13.17
C ALA A 101 20.64 6.50 -12.43
N ILE A 102 20.71 6.82 -11.13
CA ILE A 102 21.81 6.41 -10.26
C ILE A 102 21.38 5.12 -9.56
N ILE A 103 21.99 4.00 -9.91
CA ILE A 103 21.71 2.69 -9.30
C ILE A 103 22.77 2.44 -8.23
N GLY A 104 22.37 2.59 -6.96
CA GLY A 104 23.18 2.18 -5.82
C GLY A 104 22.76 0.78 -5.34
N ALA A 105 23.73 -0.13 -5.18
CA ALA A 105 23.52 -1.40 -4.49
C ALA A 105 23.67 -1.16 -2.98
N GLY A 106 22.57 -1.03 -2.26
CA GLY A 106 22.53 -1.04 -0.79
C GLY A 106 22.32 -2.47 -0.28
N ALA A 107 23.10 -2.87 0.73
CA ALA A 107 23.17 -4.20 1.33
C ALA A 107 21.88 -4.64 2.04
#